data_AF-A0A6V7K9W0-F1
#
_entry.id   AF-A0A6V7K9W0-F1
#
_cell.length_a   1.000
_cell.length_b   1.000
_cell.length_c   1.000
_cell.angle_alpha   90.00
_cell.angle_beta   90.00
_cell.angle_gamma   90.00
#
_symmetry.space_group_name_H-M   'P 1'
#
loop_
_entity.id
_entity.type
_entity.pdbx_description
1 polymer ?
#
loop_
_entity_poly.entity_id
_entity_poly.type
_entity_poly.pdbx_seq_one_letter_code
_entity_poly.pdbx_strand_id
1 'polypeptide(L)' 'QYFVLPSLTDEGHRVTVLRLKDTSIDRFSIQSLTRRILMVMDSRLIEEPCLSNVMVLDLE' A
#
# COMPACT_ATOMS: atom_id res chain seq x y z
N GLN A 1 -3.71 -3.46 -8.30
CA GLN A 1 -4.67 -3.27 -7.19
C GLN A 1 -3.90 -2.94 -5.93
N TYR A 2 -4.30 -1.91 -5.16
CA TYR A 2 -3.69 -1.57 -3.87
C TYR A 2 -4.72 -1.74 -2.75
N PHE A 3 -4.35 -2.41 -1.66
CA PHE A 3 -5.20 -2.60 -0.48
C PHE A 3 -4.39 -2.79 0.81
N VAL A 4 -5.05 -2.64 1.96
CA VAL A 4 -4.45 -2.80 3.30
C VAL A 4 -5.01 -4.08 3.92
N LEU A 5 -4.16 -4.87 4.60
CA LEU A 5 -4.63 -6.02 5.35
C LEU A 5 -5.29 -5.61 6.67
N PRO A 6 -6.31 -6.35 7.14
CA PRO A 6 -7.09 -5.96 8.31
C PRO A 6 -6.30 -6.11 9.62
N SER A 7 -5.34 -7.02 9.68
CA SER A 7 -4.53 -7.30 10.88
C SER A 7 -3.14 -6.67 10.82
N LEU A 8 -2.53 -6.55 12.00
CA LEU A 8 -1.11 -6.23 12.16
C LEU A 8 -0.27 -7.51 12.08
N THR A 9 1.02 -7.37 11.82
CA THR A 9 2.01 -8.43 12.08
C THR A 9 2.24 -8.58 13.59
N ASP A 10 2.95 -9.63 14.00
CA ASP A 10 3.30 -9.87 15.40
C ASP A 10 4.17 -8.74 15.99
N GLU A 11 4.94 -8.05 15.14
CA GLU A 11 5.73 -6.87 15.50
C GLU A 11 4.93 -5.55 15.44
N GLY A 12 3.63 -5.62 15.16
CA GLY A 12 2.74 -4.45 15.11
C GLY A 12 2.80 -3.66 13.80
N HIS A 13 3.39 -4.20 12.72
CA HIS A 13 3.41 -3.51 11.44
C HIS A 13 2.08 -3.65 10.70
N ARG A 14 1.65 -2.59 10.01
CA ARG A 14 0.59 -2.69 9.02
C ARG A 14 1.13 -3.27 7.72
N VAL A 15 0.34 -4.10 7.07
CA VAL A 15 0.71 -4.68 5.77
C VAL A 15 -0.14 -4.05 4.68
N THR A 16 0.52 -3.54 3.66
CA THR A 16 -0.12 -3.02 2.44
C THR A 16 0.31 -3.87 1.26
N VAL A 17 -0.62 -4.16 0.36
CA VAL A 17 -0.38 -5.03 -0.80
C VAL A 17 -0.65 -4.25 -2.07
N LEU A 18 0.34 -4.22 -2.95
CA LEU A 18 0.23 -3.75 -4.32
C LEU A 18 0.40 -4.93 -5.27
N ARG A 19 -0.70 -5.32 -5.92
CA ARG A 19 -0.72 -6.36 -6.97
C ARG A 19 -0.68 -5.76 -8.36
N LEU A 20 0.25 -6.19 -9.19
CA LEU A 20 0.43 -5.76 -10.58
C LEU A 20 -0.05 -6.85 -11.57
N LYS A 21 -1.34 -7.20 -11.50
CA LYS A 21 -1.94 -8.30 -12.28
C LYS A 21 -2.06 -8.06 -13.79
N ASP A 22 -1.83 -6.84 -14.26
CA ASP A 22 -2.00 -6.44 -15.66
C ASP A 22 -0.80 -5.55 -16.02
N THR A 23 0.31 -6.15 -16.46
CA THR A 23 1.62 -5.49 -16.59
C THR A 23 1.72 -4.55 -17.79
N SER A 24 0.61 -4.21 -18.46
CA SER A 24 0.60 -3.16 -19.47
C SER A 24 0.94 -1.82 -18.83
N ILE A 25 2.23 -1.48 -18.82
CA ILE A 25 2.82 -0.25 -18.29
C ILE A 25 2.03 0.98 -18.80
N ASP A 26 1.48 0.91 -20.00
CA ASP A 26 0.66 1.94 -20.65
C ASP A 26 -0.63 2.28 -19.89
N ARG A 27 -1.15 1.34 -19.07
CA ARG A 27 -2.33 1.53 -18.21
C ARG A 27 -1.97 1.90 -16.77
N PHE A 28 -0.71 1.77 -16.38
CA PHE A 28 -0.24 1.97 -15.01
C PHE A 28 0.58 3.25 -14.88
N SER A 29 -0.09 4.35 -14.49
CA SER A 29 0.61 5.54 -14.05
C SER A 29 1.20 5.33 -12.65
N ILE A 30 2.53 5.23 -12.58
CA ILE A 30 3.29 5.21 -11.30
C ILE A 30 2.88 6.41 -10.43
N GLN A 31 2.65 7.58 -11.05
CA GLN A 31 2.23 8.78 -10.32
C GLN A 31 0.87 8.58 -9.63
N SER A 32 -0.11 8.00 -10.33
CA SER A 32 -1.44 7.73 -9.77
C SER A 32 -1.38 6.70 -8.64
N LEU A 33 -0.54 5.68 -8.79
CA LEU A 33 -0.30 4.68 -7.77
C LEU A 33 0.35 5.28 -6.51
N THR A 34 1.45 6.03 -6.68
CA THR A 34 2.15 6.69 -5.57
C THR A 34 1.23 7.66 -4.86
N ARG A 35 0.41 8.44 -5.59
CA ARG A 35 -0.60 9.33 -4.99
C ARG A 35 -1.56 8.55 -4.09
N ARG A 36 -2.07 7.41 -4.55
CA ARG A 36 -3.01 6.59 -3.77
C ARG A 36 -2.37 6.02 -2.51
N ILE A 37 -1.11 5.56 -2.59
CA ILE A 37 -0.35 5.08 -1.43
C ILE A 37 -0.19 6.20 -0.40
N LEU A 38 0.23 7.39 -0.84
CA LEU A 38 0.43 8.54 0.04
C LEU A 38 -0.87 8.99 0.72
N MET A 39 -1.99 9.02 -0.01
CA MET A 39 -3.30 9.36 0.57
C MET A 39 -3.69 8.38 1.69
N VAL A 40 -3.42 7.08 1.51
CA VAL A 40 -3.71 6.07 2.54
C VAL A 40 -2.78 6.22 3.74
N MET A 41 -1.49 6.47 3.52
CA MET A 41 -0.55 6.74 4.61
C MET A 41 -0.92 8.01 5.39
N ASP A 42 -1.34 9.07 4.69
CA ASP A 42 -1.76 10.35 5.29
C ASP A 42 -3.00 10.16 6.17
N SER A 43 -4.03 9.47 5.67
CA SER A 43 -5.22 9.14 6.47
C SER A 43 -4.89 8.35 7.73
N ARG A 44 -3.91 7.44 7.65
CA ARG A 44 -3.48 6.61 8.78
C ARG A 44 -2.63 7.36 9.79
N LEU A 45 -1.87 8.37 9.38
CA LEU A 45 -1.10 9.20 10.30
C LEU A 45 -2.00 9.94 11.30
N ILE A 46 -3.27 10.19 10.92
CA ILE A 46 -4.27 10.81 11.79
C ILE A 46 -4.78 9.80 12.84
N GLU A 47 -4.85 8.52 12.50
CA GLU A 47 -5.43 7.46 13.34
C GLU A 47 -4.40 6.71 14.20
N GLU A 48 -3.17 6.56 13.69
CA GLU A 48 -2.11 5.75 14.28
C GLU A 48 -0.86 6.61 14.56
N PRO A 49 -0.23 6.52 15.75
CA PRO A 49 0.97 7.30 16.09
C PRO A 49 2.24 6.88 15.32
N CYS A 50 2.20 5.76 14.59
CA CYS A 50 3.34 5.23 13.84
C CYS A 50 2.90 4.61 12.51
N LEU A 51 3.57 5.00 11.41
CA LEU A 51 3.33 4.49 10.06
C LEU A 51 4.14 3.23 9.73
N SER A 52 4.60 2.50 10.75
CA SER A 52 5.33 1.25 10.57
C SER A 52 4.56 0.32 9.62
N ASN A 53 5.11 0.12 8.42
CA ASN A 53 4.42 -0.48 7.29
C ASN A 53 5.35 -1.42 6.52
N VAL A 54 4.84 -2.60 6.22
CA VAL A 54 5.43 -3.54 5.27
C VAL A 54 4.63 -3.46 3.98
N MET A 55 5.29 -3.07 2.88
CA MET A 55 4.68 -3.08 1.55
C MET A 55 5.05 -4.37 0.83
N VAL A 56 4.04 -5.15 0.45
CA VAL A 56 4.16 -6.34 -0.39
C VAL A 56 3.89 -5.94 -1.84
N LEU A 57 4.88 -6.15 -2.69
CA LEU A 57 4.77 -6.01 -4.14
C LEU A 57 4.52 -7.39 -4.74
N ASP A 58 3.27 -7.63 -5.14
CA ASP A 58 2.86 -8.86 -5.82
C ASP A 58 2.96 -8.62 -7.33
N LEU A 59 4.00 -9.20 -7.94
CA LEU A 59 4.37 -9.01 -9.35
C LEU A 59 3.79 -10.10 -10.27
N GLU A 60 3.07 -11.07 -9.71
CA GLU A 60 2.50 -12.22 -10.42
C GLU A 60 0.98 -12.11 -10.65
#